data_AF-I4GUD8-F1
#
_entry.id   AF-I4GUD8-F1
#
_cell.length_a   1.000
_cell.length_b   1.000
_cell.length_c   1.000
_cell.angle_alpha   90.00
_cell.angle_beta   90.00
_cell.angle_gamma   90.00
#
_symmetry.space_group_name_H-M   'P 1'
#
loop_
_entity.id
_entity.type
_entity.pdbx_description
1 polymer ?
#
loop_
_entity_poly.entity_id
_entity_poly.type
_entity_poly.pdbx_seq_one_letter_code
_entity_poly.pdbx_strand_id
1 'polypeptide(L)' 'MKCPECKSDHINKNGHRGQKQNYICVNCGRQFIDSDETKGYSDDVKRTCLKM' A
#
# COMPACT_ATOMS: atom_id res chain seq x y z
N MET A 1 2.15 -8.77 -6.01
CA MET A 1 2.22 -7.98 -4.77
C MET A 1 3.19 -8.69 -3.84
N LYS A 2 4.07 -7.97 -3.13
CA LYS A 2 4.91 -8.53 -2.07
C LYS A 2 4.50 -7.95 -0.73
N CYS A 3 4.69 -8.69 0.35
CA CYS A 3 4.52 -8.14 1.68
C CYS A 3 5.42 -6.89 1.85
N PRO A 4 4.88 -5.72 2.24
CA PRO A 4 5.68 -4.50 2.38
C PRO A 4 6.73 -4.63 3.50
N GLU A 5 6.47 -5.48 4.49
CA GLU A 5 7.34 -5.72 5.64
C GLU A 5 8.41 -6.77 5.35
N CYS A 6 8.05 -8.03 5.11
CA CYS A 6 9.03 -9.11 4.94
C CYS A 6 9.41 -9.45 3.49
N LYS A 7 8.85 -8.74 2.50
CA LYS A 7 9.05 -8.97 1.05
C LYS A 7 8.68 -10.36 0.54
N SER A 8 8.00 -11.17 1.35
CA SER A 8 7.47 -12.46 0.93
C SER A 8 6.40 -12.31 -0.16
N ASP A 9 6.40 -13.26 -1.10
CA ASP A 9 5.38 -13.42 -2.14
C ASP A 9 4.19 -14.26 -1.67
N HIS A 10 4.25 -14.82 -0.45
CA HIS A 10 3.19 -15.65 0.12
C HIS A 10 2.13 -14.80 0.83
N ILE A 11 1.10 -14.43 0.08
CA ILE A 11 0.04 -13.49 0.47
C ILE A 11 -1.34 -14.01 0.08
N ASN A 12 -2.29 -13.88 0.99
CA ASN A 12 -3.69 -14.26 0.79
C ASN A 12 -4.60 -13.03 0.82
N LYS A 13 -5.74 -13.11 0.13
CA LYS A 13 -6.82 -12.12 0.26
C LYS A 13 -7.44 -12.23 1.64
N ASN A 14 -7.66 -11.09 2.31
CA ASN A 14 -8.17 -11.01 3.67
C ASN A 14 -9.31 -9.99 3.77
N GLY A 15 -10.39 -10.25 3.01
CA GLY A 15 -11.55 -9.37 2.93
C GLY A 15 -11.24 -8.01 2.29
N HIS A 16 -12.07 -7.02 2.56
CA HIS A 16 -11.90 -5.65 2.06
C HIS A 16 -11.77 -4.66 3.21
N ARG A 17 -10.95 -3.62 3.02
CA ARG A 17 -10.95 -2.43 3.88
C ARG A 17 -11.56 -1.28 3.09
N GLY A 18 -12.83 -0.98 3.37
CA GLY A 18 -13.65 -0.13 2.52
C GLY A 18 -13.83 -0.77 1.14
N GLN A 19 -13.59 -0.01 0.08
CA GLN A 19 -13.70 -0.50 -1.31
C GLN A 19 -12.43 -1.22 -1.81
N LYS A 20 -11.36 -1.28 -1.01
CA LYS A 20 -10.06 -1.82 -1.44
C LYS A 20 -9.87 -3.24 -0.94
N GLN A 21 -9.27 -4.08 -1.78
CA GLN A 21 -8.87 -5.43 -1.38
C GLN A 21 -7.82 -5.34 -0.27
N ASN A 22 -8.08 -6.02 0.84
CA ASN A 22 -7.12 -6.21 1.92
C ASN A 22 -6.43 -7.57 1.74
N TYR A 23 -5.16 -7.65 2.05
CA TYR A 23 -4.32 -8.82 1.97
C TYR A 23 -3.66 -9.09 3.30
N ILE A 24 -3.32 -10.35 3.55
CA ILE A 24 -2.52 -10.79 4.70
C ILE A 24 -1.32 -11.59 4.22
N CYS A 25 -0.14 -11.26 4.74
CA CYS A 25 1.05 -12.06 4.51
C CYS A 25 1.01 -13.31 5.39
N VAL A 26 1.16 -14.48 4.78
CA VAL A 26 1.16 -15.76 5.52
C VAL A 26 2.42 -15.89 6.38
N ASN A 27 3.54 -15.34 5.94
CA ASN A 27 4.82 -15.51 6.62
C ASN A 27 5.00 -14.62 7.85
N CYS A 28 4.47 -13.39 7.85
CA CYS A 28 4.65 -12.44 8.95
C CYS A 28 3.34 -11.92 9.56
N GLY A 29 2.17 -12.29 9.02
CA GLY A 29 0.87 -11.84 9.50
C GLY A 29 0.51 -10.39 9.15
N ARG A 30 1.40 -9.62 8.52
CA ARG A 30 1.13 -8.24 8.08
C ARG A 30 -0.14 -8.18 7.24
N GLN A 31 -1.07 -7.32 7.62
CA GLN A 31 -2.20 -6.94 6.78
C GLN A 31 -1.94 -5.63 6.05
N PHE A 32 -2.30 -5.56 4.78
CA PHE A 32 -2.09 -4.39 3.95
C PHE A 32 -3.08 -4.37 2.78
N ILE A 33 -3.46 -3.18 2.36
CA ILE A 33 -4.37 -2.97 1.23
C ILE A 33 -3.59 -2.94 -0.07
N ASP A 34 -4.29 -3.22 -1.18
CA ASP A 34 -3.74 -2.89 -2.50
C ASP A 34 -3.39 -1.40 -2.55
N SER A 35 -2.15 -1.10 -2.93
CA SER A 35 -1.72 0.26 -3.12
C SER A 35 -2.31 0.76 -4.42
N ASP A 36 -3.49 1.37 -4.35
CA ASP A 36 -3.89 2.38 -5.34
C ASP A 36 -2.74 3.35 -5.49
N GLU A 37 -2.42 3.69 -6.74
CA GLU A 37 -1.49 4.76 -7.06
C GLU A 37 -1.74 5.96 -6.15
N THR A 38 -0.66 6.53 -5.61
CA THR A 38 -0.73 7.62 -4.65
C THR A 38 -1.64 8.72 -5.19
N LYS A 39 -2.88 8.77 -4.70
CA LYS A 39 -3.79 9.89 -4.94
C LYS A 39 -3.23 11.07 -4.18
N GLY A 40 -2.37 11.81 -4.86
CA GLY A 40 -1.67 12.96 -4.32
C GLY A 40 -0.92 13.66 -5.44
N TYR A 41 -0.60 14.92 -5.20
CA TYR A 41 0.24 15.69 -6.09
C TYR A 41 1.58 14.98 -6.34
N SER A 42 2.12 15.09 -7.55
CA SER A 42 3.48 14.61 -7.83
C SER A 42 4.47 15.28 -6.87
N ASP A 43 5.61 14.63 -6.65
CA ASP A 43 6.61 15.17 -5.73
C ASP A 43 7.11 16.55 -6.16
N ASP A 44 7.07 16.86 -7.46
CA ASP A 44 7.38 18.20 -7.99
C ASP A 44 6.39 19.26 -7.53
N VAL A 45 5.09 18.94 -7.53
CA VAL A 45 4.05 19.86 -7.07
C VAL A 45 4.13 20.04 -5.55
N LYS A 46 4.38 18.96 -4.78
CA LYS A 46 4.62 19.08 -3.33
C LYS A 46 5.82 19.97 -3.02
N ARG A 47 6.95 19.80 -3.74
CA ARG A 47 8.15 20.62 -3.60
C ARG A 47 7.88 22.09 -3.94
N THR A 48 7.02 22.36 -4.91
CA THR A 48 6.64 23.71 -5.28
C THR A 48 5.82 24.39 -4.18
N CYS A 49 4.83 23.70 -3.61
CA CYS A 49 4.01 24.25 -2.52
C CYS A 49 4.81 24.56 -1.25
N LEU A 50 5.90 23.85 -0.98
CA LEU A 50 6.76 24.08 0.18
C LEU A 50 7.76 25.25 0.00
N LYS A 51 7.86 25.82 -1.20
CA LYS A 51 8.73 26.96 -1.52
C LYS A 51 7.99 28.31 -1.53
N MET A 52 6.67 28.29 -1.37
CA MET A 52 5.81 29.47 -1.21
C MET A 52 5.60 29.75 0.27
#